data_AF-A0A386HQV9-F1
#
_entry.id   AF-A0A386HQV9-F1
#
_cell.length_a   1.000
_cell.length_b   1.000
_cell.length_c   1.000
_cell.angle_alpha   90.00
_cell.angle_beta   90.00
_cell.angle_gamma   90.00
#
_symmetry.space_group_name_H-M   'P 1'
#
loop_
_entity.id
_entity.type
_entity.pdbx_description
1 polymer ?
#
loop_
_entity_poly.entity_id
_entity_poly.type
_entity_poly.pdbx_seq_one_letter_code
_entity_poly.pdbx_strand_id
1 'polypeptide(L)'
;MENKIIQQIKNLFAGADERNWQKVESTLNEEVLLDYSSMTGIAANNLSPKDIATAWRAFLPGFDRTNHILSDFNVKITGNEATAQYTGEADHFLSQEIWVVKGTYNTKLKLVNTNWLITELRFLITDQSGNTDLPALATRKMQKKLLKEQNRKMVDNFFVALETQKFEWLKELFAINGKQLNPYSPEGFPKSFDGAEGIYKQYSGLAKTFGEMRFPREIFATDDPCFFFVKFRGEIEIKTGGKYKNDYLGTFKMKEGKIIEYTEYFNQIVMAKAFGIAL
;
A
#
# COMPACT_ATOMS: atom_id res chain seq x y z
N MET A 1 -12.31 4.03 39.81
CA MET A 1 -13.15 4.15 38.60
C MET A 1 -12.48 5.08 37.59
N GLU A 2 -12.02 6.25 38.03
CA GLU A 2 -11.14 7.16 37.28
C GLU A 2 -9.93 6.49 36.61
N ASN A 3 -9.16 5.66 37.34
CA ASN A 3 -8.02 4.94 36.74
C ASN A 3 -8.41 4.09 35.51
N LYS A 4 -9.63 3.55 35.45
CA LYS A 4 -10.09 2.78 34.27
C LYS A 4 -10.34 3.69 33.07
N ILE A 5 -10.83 4.91 33.29
CA ILE A 5 -11.03 5.92 32.24
C ILE A 5 -9.68 6.38 31.71
N ILE A 6 -8.76 6.76 32.60
CA ILE A 6 -7.40 7.17 32.22
C ILE A 6 -6.68 6.05 31.45
N GLN A 7 -6.79 4.81 31.93
CA GLN A 7 -6.19 3.66 31.25
C GLN A 7 -6.81 3.45 29.87
N GLN A 8 -8.12 3.64 29.70
CA GLN A 8 -8.76 3.50 28.40
C GLN A 8 -8.27 4.55 27.39
N ILE A 9 -8.13 5.80 27.85
CA ILE A 9 -7.57 6.89 27.03
C ILE A 9 -6.12 6.56 26.65
N LYS A 10 -5.29 6.14 27.62
CA LYS A 10 -3.90 5.73 27.35
C LYS A 10 -3.84 4.56 26.36
N ASN A 11 -4.77 3.60 26.43
CA ASN A 11 -4.84 2.48 25.50
C ASN A 11 -5.13 2.93 24.06
N LEU A 12 -5.93 3.98 23.85
CA LEU A 12 -6.20 4.54 22.52
C LEU A 12 -4.90 5.02 21.88
N PHE A 13 -4.17 5.89 22.57
CA PHE A 13 -2.93 6.49 22.06
C PHE A 13 -1.80 5.47 21.94
N ALA A 14 -1.65 4.58 22.93
CA ALA A 14 -0.71 3.46 22.84
C ALA A 14 -1.03 2.56 21.64
N GLY A 15 -2.32 2.29 21.37
CA GLY A 15 -2.74 1.54 20.19
C GLY A 15 -2.37 2.25 18.87
N ALA A 16 -2.53 3.57 18.82
CA ALA A 16 -2.09 4.37 17.67
C ALA A 16 -0.56 4.27 17.48
N ASP A 17 0.21 4.45 18.54
CA ASP A 17 1.69 4.39 18.52
C ASP A 17 2.22 3.00 18.15
N GLU A 18 1.62 1.95 18.69
CA GLU A 18 1.93 0.56 18.36
C GLU A 18 1.42 0.14 16.97
N ARG A 19 0.64 0.98 16.29
CA ARG A 19 -0.12 0.64 15.06
C ARG A 19 -1.07 -0.56 15.27
N ASN A 20 -1.51 -0.76 16.50
CA ASN A 20 -2.48 -1.78 16.87
C ASN A 20 -3.91 -1.25 16.71
N TRP A 21 -4.43 -1.41 15.50
CA TRP A 21 -5.73 -0.85 15.13
C TRP A 21 -6.89 -1.53 15.87
N GLN A 22 -6.80 -2.82 16.14
CA GLN A 22 -7.80 -3.53 16.93
C GLN A 22 -7.88 -2.98 18.37
N LYS A 23 -6.73 -2.62 18.96
CA LYS A 23 -6.66 -1.95 20.26
C LYS A 23 -7.28 -0.55 20.19
N VAL A 24 -6.97 0.24 19.16
CA VAL A 24 -7.64 1.54 18.91
C VAL A 24 -9.16 1.36 18.86
N GLU A 25 -9.64 0.47 17.99
CA GLU A 25 -11.07 0.21 17.78
C GLU A 25 -11.77 -0.20 19.09
N SER A 26 -11.13 -1.03 19.91
CA SER A 26 -11.69 -1.49 21.20
C SER A 26 -11.87 -0.40 22.26
N THR A 27 -11.26 0.77 22.08
CA THR A 27 -11.37 1.89 23.03
C THR A 27 -12.50 2.87 22.74
N LEU A 28 -13.09 2.74 21.55
CA LEU A 28 -14.02 3.70 20.97
C LEU A 28 -15.45 3.15 21.06
N ASN A 29 -16.42 4.06 21.24
CA ASN A 29 -17.84 3.74 21.12
C ASN A 29 -18.23 3.58 19.64
N GLU A 30 -19.40 2.97 19.35
CA GLU A 30 -19.87 2.73 17.97
C GLU A 30 -19.91 4.01 17.10
N GLU A 31 -20.20 5.14 17.73
CA GLU A 31 -20.12 6.48 17.14
C GLU A 31 -19.28 7.38 18.06
N VAL A 32 -18.28 8.05 17.47
CA VAL A 32 -17.35 8.95 18.17
C VAL A 32 -17.23 10.27 17.44
N LEU A 33 -17.47 11.37 18.16
CA LEU A 33 -17.14 12.71 17.66
C LEU A 33 -15.63 12.91 17.71
N LEU A 34 -14.97 12.92 16.54
CA LEU A 34 -13.55 13.25 16.42
C LEU A 34 -13.41 14.72 16.02
N ASP A 35 -12.76 15.52 16.86
CA ASP A 35 -12.58 16.95 16.64
C ASP A 35 -11.11 17.35 16.76
N TYR A 36 -10.43 17.38 15.61
CA TYR A 36 -9.08 17.91 15.45
C TYR A 36 -9.10 19.25 14.69
N SER A 37 -10.24 19.94 14.66
CA SER A 37 -10.44 21.17 13.86
C SER A 37 -9.47 22.29 14.21
N SER A 38 -9.07 22.40 15.48
CA SER A 38 -8.07 23.37 15.94
C SER A 38 -6.70 23.21 15.26
N MET A 39 -6.36 21.98 14.86
CA MET A 39 -5.08 21.62 14.24
C MET A 39 -5.19 21.54 12.71
N THR A 40 -6.28 20.97 12.18
CA THR A 40 -6.41 20.65 10.75
C THR A 40 -7.25 21.63 9.97
N GLY A 41 -8.05 22.46 10.64
CA GLY A 41 -9.10 23.29 10.02
C GLY A 41 -10.30 22.49 9.50
N ILE A 42 -10.30 21.16 9.62
CA ILE A 42 -11.40 20.29 9.19
C ILE A 42 -12.44 20.22 10.30
N ALA A 43 -13.71 20.45 9.98
CA ALA A 43 -14.80 20.39 10.94
C ALA A 43 -14.88 19.03 11.65
N ALA A 44 -15.27 19.05 12.92
CA ALA A 44 -15.51 17.84 13.70
C ALA A 44 -16.53 16.93 13.00
N ASN A 45 -16.33 15.62 13.12
CA ASN A 45 -17.21 14.64 12.48
C ASN A 45 -17.46 13.43 13.37
N ASN A 46 -18.65 12.84 13.27
CA ASN A 46 -18.98 11.58 13.90
C ASN A 46 -18.48 10.43 13.02
N LEU A 47 -17.68 9.55 13.60
CA LEU A 47 -17.04 8.44 12.90
C LEU A 47 -17.21 7.13 13.68
N SER A 48 -17.21 6.02 12.96
CA SER A 48 -17.11 4.70 13.59
C SER A 48 -15.66 4.43 14.03
N PRO A 49 -15.43 3.49 14.97
CA PRO A 49 -14.10 3.03 15.34
C PRO A 49 -13.26 2.62 14.13
N LYS A 50 -13.89 1.93 13.17
CA LYS A 50 -13.25 1.44 11.95
C LYS A 50 -12.83 2.58 11.03
N ASP A 51 -13.62 3.65 10.93
CA ASP A 51 -13.28 4.81 10.10
C ASP A 51 -12.12 5.59 10.71
N ILE A 52 -12.11 5.80 12.02
CA ILE A 52 -10.99 6.42 12.74
C ILE A 52 -9.71 5.60 12.55
N ALA A 53 -9.77 4.29 12.79
CA ALA A 53 -8.63 3.40 12.62
C ALA A 53 -8.16 3.35 11.16
N THR A 54 -9.06 3.42 10.18
CA THR A 54 -8.71 3.47 8.74
C THR A 54 -7.99 4.77 8.40
N ALA A 55 -8.50 5.91 8.85
CA ALA A 55 -7.87 7.22 8.63
C ALA A 55 -6.46 7.27 9.24
N TRP A 56 -6.30 6.81 10.48
CA TRP A 56 -5.00 6.78 11.15
C TRP A 56 -4.03 5.77 10.53
N ARG A 57 -4.53 4.60 10.07
CA ARG A 57 -3.73 3.60 9.35
C ARG A 57 -3.21 4.10 8.00
N ALA A 58 -3.94 5.00 7.35
CA ALA A 58 -3.50 5.62 6.09
C ALA A 58 -2.38 6.65 6.28
N PHE A 59 -2.17 7.15 7.51
CA PHE A 59 -1.27 8.26 7.80
C PHE A 59 -0.10 7.87 8.70
N LEU A 60 -0.37 7.30 9.89
CA LEU A 60 0.64 7.09 10.93
C LEU A 60 1.80 6.17 10.52
N PRO A 61 1.62 5.11 9.71
CA PRO A 61 2.74 4.32 9.19
C PRO A 61 3.66 5.08 8.22
N GLY A 62 3.30 6.31 7.82
CA GLY A 62 4.20 7.22 7.11
C GLY A 62 5.33 7.74 7.99
N PHE A 63 5.16 7.75 9.31
CA PHE A 63 6.23 8.00 10.27
C PHE A 63 6.92 6.70 10.67
N ASP A 64 8.20 6.79 11.03
CA ASP A 64 8.96 5.64 11.53
C ASP A 64 8.54 5.30 12.96
N ARG A 65 8.14 6.31 13.74
CA ARG A 65 7.58 6.15 15.08
C ARG A 65 6.67 7.33 15.42
N THR A 66 5.64 7.08 16.22
CA THR A 66 4.93 8.12 16.96
C THR A 66 4.95 7.79 18.44
N ASN A 67 4.92 8.81 19.29
CA ASN A 67 4.89 8.63 20.74
C ASN A 67 4.00 9.71 21.37
N HIS A 68 2.95 9.28 22.05
CA HIS A 68 2.08 10.17 22.81
C HIS A 68 2.44 10.17 24.29
N ILE A 69 2.60 11.36 24.85
CA ILE A 69 2.82 11.61 26.27
C ILE A 69 1.59 12.33 26.80
N LEU A 70 0.93 11.73 27.80
CA LEU A 70 -0.30 12.26 28.38
C LEU A 70 -0.10 12.56 29.87
N SER A 71 -0.58 13.71 30.32
CA SER A 71 -0.41 14.19 31.70
C SER A 71 -1.59 15.05 32.16
N ASP A 72 -1.59 15.45 33.43
CA ASP A 72 -2.55 16.42 34.01
C ASP A 72 -4.03 16.03 33.84
N PHE A 73 -4.36 14.75 34.03
CA PHE A 73 -5.73 14.28 33.94
C PHE A 73 -6.63 14.88 35.04
N ASN A 74 -7.74 15.47 34.60
CA ASN A 74 -8.88 15.86 35.43
C ASN A 74 -10.12 15.11 34.95
N VAL A 75 -10.58 14.15 35.74
CA VAL A 75 -11.70 13.28 35.38
C VAL A 75 -12.92 13.59 36.24
N LYS A 76 -14.08 13.75 35.59
CA LYS A 76 -15.38 13.89 36.26
C LYS A 76 -16.29 12.75 35.82
N ILE A 77 -16.95 12.11 36.78
CA ILE A 77 -17.82 10.94 36.53
C ILE A 77 -19.22 11.27 37.04
N THR A 78 -20.21 11.06 36.18
CA THR A 78 -21.63 11.25 36.49
C THR A 78 -22.41 10.02 36.01
N GLY A 79 -22.72 9.11 36.93
CA GLY A 79 -23.40 7.85 36.58
C GLY A 79 -22.58 7.02 35.58
N ASN A 80 -23.14 6.81 34.40
CA ASN A 80 -22.52 6.04 33.31
C ASN A 80 -21.79 6.92 32.29
N GLU A 81 -21.54 8.19 32.61
CA GLU A 81 -20.81 9.13 31.74
C GLU A 81 -19.60 9.68 32.47
N ALA A 82 -18.57 10.02 31.70
CA ALA A 82 -17.38 10.67 32.22
C ALA A 82 -16.83 11.70 31.22
N THR A 83 -16.22 12.75 31.76
CA THR A 83 -15.38 13.69 31.01
C THR A 83 -13.96 13.65 31.55
N ALA A 84 -12.98 13.77 30.66
CA ALA A 84 -11.57 13.85 31.00
C ALA A 84 -10.92 15.00 30.24
N GLN A 85 -10.29 15.92 30.97
CA GLN A 85 -9.41 16.94 30.42
C GLN A 85 -7.96 16.57 30.76
N TYR A 86 -7.06 16.64 29.79
CA TYR A 86 -5.65 16.25 30.00
C TYR A 86 -4.74 16.91 28.96
N THR A 87 -3.47 17.06 29.31
CA THR A 87 -2.42 17.53 28.41
C THR A 87 -1.95 16.37 27.53
N GLY A 88 -1.75 16.64 26.24
CA GLY A 88 -1.20 15.69 25.28
C GLY A 88 -0.05 16.29 24.47
N GLU A 89 1.02 15.52 24.34
CA GLU A 89 2.15 15.79 23.44
C GLU A 89 2.33 14.58 22.51
N ALA A 90 2.46 14.82 21.21
CA ALA A 90 2.64 13.79 20.20
C ALA A 90 3.92 14.06 19.40
N ASP A 91 4.90 13.18 19.58
CA ASP A 91 6.14 13.18 18.80
C ASP A 91 5.98 12.31 17.56
N HIS A 92 6.31 12.85 16.39
CA HIS A 92 6.28 12.13 15.12
C HIS A 92 7.68 12.11 14.51
N PHE A 93 8.28 10.92 14.41
CA PHE A 93 9.63 10.74 13.92
C PHE A 93 9.63 10.27 12.46
N LEU A 94 10.41 10.92 11.61
CA LEU A 94 10.70 10.46 10.26
C LEU A 94 12.18 10.68 9.96
N SER A 95 12.91 9.59 9.75
CA SER A 95 14.36 9.60 9.63
C SER A 95 15.02 10.26 10.85
N GLN A 96 15.76 11.36 10.67
CA GLN A 96 16.44 12.09 11.75
C GLN A 96 15.65 13.32 12.23
N GLU A 97 14.45 13.53 11.70
CA GLU A 97 13.62 14.70 11.98
C GLU A 97 12.42 14.34 12.87
N ILE A 98 11.90 15.35 13.57
CA ILE A 98 10.76 15.24 14.47
C ILE A 98 9.75 16.36 14.22
N TRP A 99 8.47 16.03 14.32
CA TRP A 99 7.36 16.98 14.41
C TRP A 99 6.63 16.74 15.72
N VAL A 100 6.58 17.78 16.56
CA VAL A 100 5.96 17.72 17.89
C VAL A 100 4.69 18.55 17.88
N VAL A 101 3.60 17.98 18.37
CA VAL A 101 2.31 18.67 18.55
C VAL A 101 1.92 18.63 20.02
N LYS A 102 1.58 19.79 20.59
CA LYS A 102 1.17 19.92 22.00
C LYS A 102 -0.20 20.55 22.12
N GLY A 103 -1.00 20.07 23.05
CA GLY A 103 -2.32 20.64 23.30
C GLY A 103 -3.06 20.01 24.46
N THR A 104 -4.33 20.39 24.58
CA THR A 104 -5.23 19.83 25.58
C THR A 104 -6.30 18.99 24.90
N TYR A 105 -6.55 17.80 25.44
CA TYR A 105 -7.67 16.98 25.04
C TYR A 105 -8.88 17.22 25.95
N ASN A 106 -10.06 17.25 25.34
CA ASN A 106 -11.35 17.12 26.01
C ASN A 106 -11.99 15.83 25.51
N THR A 107 -12.07 14.82 26.37
CA THR A 107 -12.61 13.50 26.02
C THR A 107 -13.89 13.23 26.80
N LYS A 108 -14.91 12.70 26.12
CA LYS A 108 -16.10 12.13 26.77
C LYS A 108 -16.10 10.62 26.62
N LEU A 109 -16.57 9.93 27.65
CA LEU A 109 -16.69 8.49 27.69
C LEU A 109 -18.04 8.07 28.24
N LYS A 110 -18.51 6.90 27.80
CA LYS A 110 -19.70 6.24 28.31
C LYS A 110 -19.35 4.86 28.82
N LEU A 111 -19.89 4.49 29.98
CA LEU A 111 -19.81 3.14 30.51
C LEU A 111 -20.82 2.26 29.77
N VAL A 112 -20.33 1.32 28.98
CA VAL A 112 -21.13 0.32 28.26
C VAL A 112 -20.75 -1.05 28.80
N ASN A 113 -21.73 -1.75 29.38
CA ASN A 113 -21.52 -2.96 30.18
C ASN A 113 -20.55 -2.70 31.35
N THR A 114 -19.27 -3.04 31.18
CA THR A 114 -18.20 -2.87 32.18
C THR A 114 -17.02 -2.05 31.69
N ASN A 115 -17.09 -1.55 30.45
CA ASN A 115 -16.01 -0.85 29.78
C ASN A 115 -16.39 0.62 29.53
N TRP A 116 -15.46 1.51 29.84
CA TRP A 116 -15.56 2.90 29.41
C TRP A 116 -15.17 2.96 27.93
N LEU A 117 -16.03 3.54 27.08
CA LEU A 117 -15.77 3.72 25.66
C LEU A 117 -15.79 5.21 25.33
N ILE A 118 -14.84 5.65 24.52
CA ILE A 118 -14.71 7.06 24.13
C ILE A 118 -15.82 7.41 23.14
N THR A 119 -16.58 8.46 23.43
CA THR A 119 -17.68 8.98 22.59
C THR A 119 -17.34 10.34 21.95
N GLU A 120 -16.38 11.07 22.52
CA GLU A 120 -15.87 12.32 21.95
C GLU A 120 -14.36 12.41 22.23
N LEU A 121 -13.58 12.74 21.21
CA LEU A 121 -12.17 13.04 21.30
C LEU A 121 -11.90 14.38 20.61
N ARG A 122 -11.86 15.44 21.40
CA ARG A 122 -11.52 16.79 20.94
C ARG A 122 -10.10 17.15 21.33
N PHE A 123 -9.31 17.63 20.39
CA PHE A 123 -7.97 18.17 20.61
C PHE A 123 -7.97 19.68 20.36
N LEU A 124 -7.40 20.43 21.30
CA LEU A 124 -7.14 21.86 21.20
C LEU A 124 -5.62 22.05 21.14
N ILE A 125 -5.10 22.31 19.94
CA ILE A 125 -3.67 22.57 19.76
C ILE A 125 -3.27 23.85 20.50
N THR A 126 -2.10 23.82 21.11
CA THR A 126 -1.48 24.97 21.80
C THR A 126 -0.17 25.36 21.16
N ASP A 127 0.60 24.38 20.69
CA ASP A 127 1.90 24.60 20.06
C ASP A 127 2.25 23.45 19.10
N GLN A 128 3.11 23.74 18.13
CA GLN A 128 3.80 22.73 17.34
C GLN A 128 5.23 23.18 17.06
N SER A 129 6.16 22.22 17.03
CA SER A 129 7.58 22.50 16.83
C SER A 129 8.28 21.38 16.05
N GLY A 130 9.55 21.60 15.71
CA GLY A 130 10.32 20.73 14.83
C GLY A 130 10.01 20.99 13.36
N ASN A 131 10.08 19.94 12.53
CA ASN A 131 9.80 20.04 11.10
C ASN A 131 8.30 19.85 10.83
N THR A 132 7.59 20.96 10.58
CA THR A 132 6.14 20.95 10.30
C THR A 132 5.76 20.43 8.90
N ASP A 133 6.73 20.10 8.05
CA ASP A 133 6.49 19.47 6.74
C ASP A 133 6.39 17.94 6.82
N LEU A 134 6.77 17.32 7.96
CA LEU A 134 6.75 15.86 8.11
C LEU A 134 5.37 15.23 7.86
N PRO A 135 4.21 15.82 8.23
CA PRO A 135 2.90 15.27 7.86
C PRO A 135 2.73 15.09 6.34
N ALA A 136 3.18 16.06 5.55
CA ALA A 136 3.12 15.99 4.09
C ALA A 136 4.08 14.93 3.55
N LEU A 137 5.28 14.80 4.13
CA LEU A 137 6.26 13.77 3.77
C LEU A 137 5.76 12.36 4.12
N ALA A 138 5.18 12.17 5.31
CA ALA A 138 4.59 10.91 5.76
C ALA A 138 3.44 10.49 4.82
N THR A 139 2.57 11.44 4.44
CA THR A 139 1.49 11.21 3.47
C THR A 139 2.05 10.78 2.11
N ARG A 140 3.05 11.49 1.58
CA ARG A 140 3.71 11.13 0.32
C ARG A 140 4.36 9.75 0.39
N LYS A 141 5.01 9.39 1.50
CA LYS A 141 5.60 8.07 1.71
C LYS A 141 4.54 6.97 1.67
N MET A 142 3.38 7.19 2.30
CA MET A 142 2.25 6.25 2.26
C MET A 142 1.65 6.11 0.87
N GLN A 143 1.44 7.22 0.15
CA GLN A 143 0.97 7.21 -1.23
C GLN A 143 1.94 6.46 -2.15
N LYS A 144 3.25 6.72 -2.03
CA LYS A 144 4.30 6.04 -2.78
C LYS A 144 4.32 4.53 -2.51
N LYS A 145 4.16 4.13 -1.24
CA LYS A 145 4.07 2.72 -0.83
C LYS A 145 2.85 2.03 -1.46
N LEU A 146 1.67 2.64 -1.35
CA LEU A 146 0.44 2.09 -1.93
C LEU A 146 0.53 1.96 -3.45
N LEU A 147 1.04 2.98 -4.13
CA LEU A 147 1.26 2.95 -5.58
C LEU A 147 2.22 1.84 -5.98
N LYS A 148 3.32 1.66 -5.23
CA LYS A 148 4.28 0.57 -5.46
C LYS A 148 3.62 -0.80 -5.29
N GLU A 149 2.81 -1.01 -4.26
CA GLU A 149 2.10 -2.27 -4.03
C GLU A 149 1.06 -2.56 -5.12
N GLN A 150 0.31 -1.54 -5.54
CA GLN A 150 -0.65 -1.64 -6.65
C GLN A 150 0.05 -1.99 -7.96
N ASN A 151 1.11 -1.27 -8.31
CA ASN A 151 1.87 -1.54 -9.54
C ASN A 151 2.55 -2.91 -9.50
N ARG A 152 3.05 -3.36 -8.34
CA ARG A 152 3.60 -4.72 -8.17
C ARG A 152 2.55 -5.78 -8.50
N LYS A 153 1.30 -5.60 -8.06
CA LYS A 153 0.18 -6.50 -8.40
C LYS A 153 -0.14 -6.47 -9.89
N MET A 154 -0.07 -5.31 -10.54
CA MET A 154 -0.26 -5.20 -11.99
C MET A 154 0.81 -5.99 -12.76
N VAL A 155 2.07 -5.91 -12.32
CA VAL A 155 3.17 -6.72 -12.89
C VAL A 155 2.91 -8.22 -12.69
N ASP A 156 2.45 -8.65 -11.51
CA ASP A 156 2.12 -10.07 -11.29
C ASP A 156 0.92 -10.54 -12.14
N ASN A 157 -0.12 -9.70 -12.26
CA ASN A 157 -1.29 -9.98 -13.07
C ASN A 157 -0.96 -10.20 -14.55
N PHE A 158 0.10 -9.57 -15.07
CA PHE A 158 0.60 -9.85 -16.42
C PHE A 158 0.95 -11.32 -16.57
N PHE A 159 1.75 -11.88 -15.67
CA PHE A 159 2.12 -13.28 -15.73
C PHE A 159 0.92 -14.20 -15.46
N VAL A 160 0.06 -13.87 -14.48
CA VAL A 160 -1.17 -14.63 -14.21
C VAL A 160 -2.06 -14.69 -15.45
N ALA A 161 -2.18 -13.60 -16.21
CA ALA A 161 -2.95 -13.58 -17.46
C ALA A 161 -2.39 -14.58 -18.49
N LEU A 162 -1.07 -14.71 -18.59
CA LEU A 162 -0.43 -15.69 -19.48
C LEU A 162 -0.63 -17.12 -19.00
N GLU A 163 -0.39 -17.40 -17.71
CA GLU A 163 -0.51 -18.75 -17.14
C GLU A 163 -1.94 -19.28 -17.20
N THR A 164 -2.92 -18.38 -16.99
CA THR A 164 -4.36 -18.72 -17.06
C THR A 164 -4.95 -18.52 -18.45
N GLN A 165 -4.14 -18.12 -19.43
CA GLN A 165 -4.55 -17.84 -20.81
C GLN A 165 -5.69 -16.80 -20.94
N LYS A 166 -5.85 -15.92 -19.95
CA LYS A 166 -6.81 -14.80 -19.96
C LYS A 166 -6.21 -13.59 -20.68
N PHE A 167 -5.83 -13.77 -21.95
CA PHE A 167 -5.06 -12.77 -22.69
C PHE A 167 -5.77 -11.42 -22.84
N GLU A 168 -7.11 -11.36 -22.81
CA GLU A 168 -7.86 -10.09 -22.85
C GLU A 168 -7.43 -9.12 -21.74
N TRP A 169 -6.99 -9.62 -20.59
CA TRP A 169 -6.48 -8.79 -19.50
C TRP A 169 -5.28 -7.95 -19.93
N LEU A 170 -4.49 -8.39 -20.92
CA LEU A 170 -3.35 -7.62 -21.42
C LEU A 170 -3.77 -6.24 -21.97
N LYS A 171 -4.99 -6.12 -22.52
CA LYS A 171 -5.54 -4.83 -22.98
C LYS A 171 -5.86 -3.88 -21.84
N GLU A 172 -6.16 -4.44 -20.67
CA GLU A 172 -6.41 -3.69 -19.44
C GLU A 172 -5.12 -3.38 -18.67
N LEU A 173 -4.11 -4.25 -18.77
CA LEU A 173 -2.85 -4.07 -18.05
C LEU A 173 -1.93 -3.05 -18.73
N PHE A 174 -1.88 -3.03 -20.06
CA PHE A 174 -1.02 -2.11 -20.82
C PHE A 174 -1.72 -0.78 -21.13
N ALA A 175 -0.93 0.28 -21.25
CA ALA A 175 -1.38 1.53 -21.83
C ALA A 175 -1.70 1.31 -23.31
N ILE A 176 -2.60 2.12 -23.89
CA ILE A 176 -3.03 1.95 -25.28
C ILE A 176 -1.85 1.97 -26.27
N ASN A 177 -0.83 2.79 -25.96
CA ASN A 177 0.43 2.94 -26.69
C ASN A 177 1.63 2.28 -25.97
N GLY A 178 1.36 1.41 -25.00
CA GLY A 178 2.38 0.65 -24.28
C GLY A 178 3.15 -0.28 -25.22
N LYS A 179 4.36 -0.67 -24.84
CA LYS A 179 5.26 -1.45 -25.71
C LYS A 179 5.85 -2.65 -25.00
N GLN A 180 6.05 -3.72 -25.74
CA GLN A 180 7.00 -4.77 -25.36
C GLN A 180 8.26 -4.64 -26.22
N LEU A 181 9.43 -4.79 -25.59
CA LEU A 181 10.73 -4.77 -26.23
C LEU A 181 11.47 -6.09 -25.96
N ASN A 182 12.06 -6.66 -27.00
CA ASN A 182 12.86 -7.89 -26.95
C ASN A 182 14.25 -7.60 -27.55
N PRO A 183 15.14 -6.88 -26.85
CA PRO A 183 16.41 -6.42 -27.42
C PRO A 183 17.27 -7.58 -27.92
N TYR A 184 17.19 -8.71 -27.21
CA TYR A 184 17.88 -9.94 -27.53
C TYR A 184 16.98 -10.94 -28.27
N SER A 185 15.96 -10.52 -29.01
CA SER A 185 15.32 -11.43 -29.98
C SER A 185 16.31 -11.80 -31.09
N PRO A 186 16.41 -13.05 -31.57
CA PRO A 186 17.26 -13.38 -32.72
C PRO A 186 16.77 -12.71 -34.01
N GLU A 187 17.58 -12.73 -35.06
CA GLU A 187 17.19 -12.23 -36.39
C GLU A 187 15.98 -13.03 -36.92
N GLY A 188 15.07 -12.34 -37.63
CA GLY A 188 13.81 -12.93 -38.11
C GLY A 188 12.68 -12.99 -37.08
N PHE A 189 12.94 -12.63 -35.81
CA PHE A 189 11.91 -12.55 -34.77
C PHE A 189 11.59 -11.08 -34.43
N PRO A 190 10.35 -10.78 -34.01
CA PRO A 190 9.98 -9.44 -33.60
C PRO A 190 10.87 -8.91 -32.47
N LYS A 191 11.39 -7.70 -32.66
CA LYS A 191 12.17 -6.95 -31.66
C LYS A 191 11.28 -6.16 -30.71
N SER A 192 10.03 -5.94 -31.08
CA SER A 192 9.04 -5.24 -30.26
C SER A 192 7.62 -5.63 -30.64
N PHE A 193 6.69 -5.32 -29.75
CA PHE A 193 5.26 -5.29 -30.01
C PHE A 193 4.70 -3.96 -29.52
N ASP A 194 4.04 -3.23 -30.42
CA ASP A 194 3.52 -1.89 -30.14
C ASP A 194 2.02 -1.92 -29.85
N GLY A 195 1.63 -1.18 -28.82
CA GLY A 195 0.27 -1.01 -28.38
C GLY A 195 -0.30 -2.23 -27.65
N ALA A 196 -1.25 -1.99 -26.76
CA ALA A 196 -1.91 -3.05 -26.01
C ALA A 196 -2.55 -4.12 -26.92
N GLU A 197 -3.07 -3.71 -28.07
CA GLU A 197 -3.67 -4.62 -29.06
C GLU A 197 -2.61 -5.51 -29.76
N GLY A 198 -1.43 -4.96 -30.07
CA GLY A 198 -0.34 -5.72 -30.68
C GLY A 198 0.22 -6.76 -29.72
N ILE A 199 0.39 -6.38 -28.46
CA ILE A 199 0.82 -7.26 -27.36
C ILE A 199 -0.21 -8.39 -27.15
N TYR A 200 -1.50 -8.05 -27.06
CA TYR A 200 -2.58 -9.04 -26.96
C TYR A 200 -2.56 -10.05 -28.12
N LYS A 201 -2.45 -9.57 -29.37
CA LYS A 201 -2.43 -10.43 -30.57
C LYS A 201 -1.25 -11.40 -30.55
N GLN A 202 -0.08 -10.94 -30.09
CA GLN A 202 1.08 -11.79 -29.93
C GLN A 202 0.82 -12.93 -28.96
N TYR A 203 0.45 -12.62 -27.71
CA TYR A 203 0.29 -13.63 -26.66
C TYR A 203 -0.90 -14.57 -26.90
N SER A 204 -2.04 -14.05 -27.38
CA SER A 204 -3.18 -14.90 -27.74
C SER A 204 -2.86 -15.85 -28.90
N GLY A 205 -1.98 -15.44 -29.83
CA GLY A 205 -1.48 -16.30 -30.90
C GLY A 205 -0.66 -17.50 -30.40
N LEU A 206 0.06 -17.35 -29.28
CA LEU A 206 0.89 -18.41 -28.69
C LEU A 206 0.05 -19.63 -28.26
N ALA A 207 -1.21 -19.44 -27.89
CA ALA A 207 -2.11 -20.53 -27.49
C ALA A 207 -2.37 -21.56 -28.60
N LYS A 208 -2.08 -21.24 -29.86
CA LYS A 208 -2.15 -22.21 -30.97
C LYS A 208 -1.02 -23.23 -30.91
N THR A 209 0.15 -22.82 -30.46
CA THR A 209 1.40 -23.61 -30.48
C THR A 209 1.74 -24.20 -29.12
N PHE A 210 1.43 -23.48 -28.05
CA PHE A 210 1.83 -23.83 -26.69
C PHE A 210 0.64 -24.30 -25.85
N GLY A 211 0.92 -25.23 -24.94
CA GLY A 211 -0.02 -25.78 -23.96
C GLY A 211 0.01 -24.97 -22.66
N GLU A 212 0.22 -25.65 -21.53
CA GLU A 212 0.39 -24.97 -20.25
C GLU A 212 1.64 -24.08 -20.25
N MET A 213 1.53 -22.90 -19.68
CA MET A 213 2.62 -21.96 -19.47
C MET A 213 2.73 -21.67 -17.98
N ARG A 214 3.95 -21.75 -17.45
CA ARG A 214 4.26 -21.37 -16.07
C ARG A 214 5.44 -20.42 -16.05
N PHE A 215 5.34 -19.41 -15.19
CA PHE A 215 6.35 -18.38 -15.02
C PHE A 215 6.71 -18.20 -13.55
N PRO A 216 7.36 -19.16 -12.85
CA PRO A 216 7.87 -18.90 -11.51
C PRO A 216 8.73 -17.62 -11.49
N ARG A 217 8.44 -16.69 -10.58
CA ARG A 217 8.97 -15.32 -10.64
C ARG A 217 9.31 -14.72 -9.29
N GLU A 218 10.26 -13.80 -9.31
CA GLU A 218 10.59 -12.89 -8.23
C GLU A 218 10.51 -11.45 -8.75
N ILE A 219 9.68 -10.63 -8.11
CA ILE A 219 9.44 -9.22 -8.51
C ILE A 219 10.15 -8.30 -7.52
N PHE A 220 11.13 -7.55 -8.03
CA PHE A 220 11.91 -6.55 -7.31
C PHE A 220 11.37 -5.16 -7.61
N ALA A 221 10.88 -4.47 -6.58
CA ALA A 221 10.49 -3.07 -6.69
C ALA A 221 11.73 -2.18 -6.54
N THR A 222 11.77 -1.08 -7.28
CA THR A 222 12.82 -0.05 -7.12
C THR A 222 12.36 1.07 -6.20
N ASP A 223 13.20 2.09 -5.99
CA ASP A 223 12.78 3.32 -5.32
C ASP A 223 11.76 4.11 -6.13
N ASP A 224 11.72 3.96 -7.44
CA ASP A 224 10.63 4.45 -8.27
C ASP A 224 9.44 3.46 -8.17
N PRO A 225 8.27 3.89 -7.65
CA PRO A 225 7.09 3.02 -7.51
C PRO A 225 6.53 2.56 -8.86
N CYS A 226 7.02 3.10 -9.97
CA CYS A 226 6.60 2.80 -11.33
C CYS A 226 7.64 1.99 -12.12
N PHE A 227 8.74 1.55 -11.50
CA PHE A 227 9.75 0.74 -12.18
C PHE A 227 10.12 -0.52 -11.40
N PHE A 228 10.08 -1.67 -12.08
CA PHE A 228 10.27 -3.00 -11.51
C PHE A 228 11.23 -3.85 -12.34
N PHE A 229 11.98 -4.70 -11.66
CA PHE A 229 12.69 -5.83 -12.26
C PHE A 229 11.98 -7.13 -11.91
N VAL A 230 11.94 -8.08 -12.83
CA VAL A 230 11.38 -9.39 -12.61
C VAL A 230 12.36 -10.45 -13.09
N LYS A 231 12.82 -11.31 -12.19
CA LYS A 231 13.53 -12.53 -12.57
C LYS A 231 12.49 -13.64 -12.67
N PHE A 232 12.42 -14.33 -13.81
CA PHE A 232 11.44 -15.40 -13.98
C PHE A 232 11.96 -16.49 -14.91
N ARG A 233 11.34 -17.66 -14.82
CA ARG A 233 11.62 -18.80 -15.69
C ARG A 233 10.39 -19.12 -16.51
N GLY A 234 10.52 -19.15 -17.84
CA GLY A 234 9.46 -19.66 -18.70
C GLY A 234 9.53 -21.18 -18.73
N GLU A 235 8.47 -21.85 -18.31
CA GLU A 235 8.28 -23.30 -18.46
C GLU A 235 7.02 -23.53 -19.29
N ILE A 236 7.21 -23.80 -20.57
CA ILE A 236 6.14 -23.77 -21.57
C ILE A 236 6.05 -25.12 -22.25
N GLU A 237 4.86 -25.71 -22.25
CA GLU A 237 4.60 -26.94 -22.99
C GLU A 237 4.38 -26.64 -24.47
N ILE A 238 4.95 -27.48 -25.34
CA ILE A 238 4.77 -27.37 -26.79
C ILE A 238 3.75 -28.42 -27.20
N LYS A 239 2.67 -28.01 -27.88
CA LYS A 239 1.56 -28.93 -28.24
C LYS A 239 2.00 -30.08 -29.16
N THR A 240 3.02 -29.86 -29.98
CA THR A 240 3.61 -30.91 -30.84
C THR A 240 4.54 -31.86 -30.09
N GLY A 241 4.76 -31.65 -28.80
CA GLY A 241 5.60 -32.47 -27.94
C GLY A 241 6.83 -31.72 -27.41
N GLY A 242 7.21 -32.03 -26.18
CA GLY A 242 8.36 -31.41 -25.49
C GLY A 242 8.01 -30.16 -24.67
N LYS A 243 9.04 -29.53 -24.10
CA LYS A 243 8.93 -28.32 -23.28
C LYS A 243 10.00 -27.32 -23.66
N TYR A 244 9.63 -26.05 -23.73
CA TYR A 244 10.55 -24.93 -23.82
C TYR A 244 10.80 -24.38 -22.41
N LYS A 245 12.08 -24.29 -22.03
CA LYS A 245 12.49 -23.76 -20.73
C LYS A 245 13.58 -22.72 -20.91
N ASN A 246 13.36 -21.49 -20.45
CA ASN A 246 14.35 -20.42 -20.52
C ASN A 246 14.28 -19.52 -19.28
N ASP A 247 15.39 -18.85 -18.98
CA ASP A 247 15.52 -17.91 -17.88
C ASP A 247 15.48 -16.48 -18.41
N TYR A 248 14.81 -15.62 -17.66
CA TYR A 248 14.46 -14.27 -18.10
C TYR A 248 14.77 -13.24 -17.02
N LEU A 249 15.15 -12.06 -17.48
CA LEU A 249 15.07 -10.81 -16.73
C LEU A 249 14.12 -9.88 -17.47
N GLY A 250 13.07 -9.43 -16.79
CA GLY A 250 12.10 -8.46 -17.29
C GLY A 250 12.24 -7.11 -16.59
N THR A 251 11.99 -6.02 -17.30
CA THR A 251 11.77 -4.70 -16.67
C THR A 251 10.39 -4.18 -17.03
N PHE A 252 9.68 -3.62 -16.04
CA PHE A 252 8.35 -3.03 -16.25
C PHE A 252 8.37 -1.56 -15.84
N LYS A 253 7.95 -0.68 -16.76
CA LYS A 253 7.68 0.74 -16.48
C LYS A 253 6.18 0.97 -16.50
N MET A 254 5.71 1.72 -15.52
CA MET A 254 4.31 2.03 -15.29
C MET A 254 4.05 3.53 -15.41
N LYS A 255 2.85 3.90 -15.85
CA LYS A 255 2.33 5.26 -15.73
C LYS A 255 0.83 5.18 -15.58
N GLU A 256 0.26 5.98 -14.67
CA GLU A 256 -1.20 6.07 -14.47
C GLU A 256 -1.87 4.70 -14.29
N GLY A 257 -1.22 3.80 -13.54
CA GLY A 257 -1.74 2.45 -13.27
C GLY A 257 -1.69 1.49 -14.46
N LYS A 258 -0.98 1.81 -15.54
CA LYS A 258 -0.84 0.98 -16.75
C LYS A 258 0.63 0.68 -17.06
N ILE A 259 0.91 -0.49 -17.65
CA ILE A 259 2.24 -0.84 -18.17
C ILE A 259 2.46 -0.04 -19.45
N ILE A 260 3.45 0.84 -19.46
CA ILE A 260 3.85 1.60 -20.65
C ILE A 260 5.01 0.93 -21.40
N GLU A 261 5.83 0.15 -20.71
CA GLU A 261 6.94 -0.59 -21.32
C GLU A 261 7.21 -1.86 -20.53
N TYR A 262 7.28 -2.98 -21.23
CA TYR A 262 7.82 -4.25 -20.77
C TYR A 262 9.04 -4.59 -21.62
N THR A 263 10.21 -4.74 -21.02
CA THR A 263 11.40 -5.23 -21.75
C THR A 263 11.77 -6.60 -21.25
N GLU A 264 11.96 -7.55 -22.17
CA GLU A 264 12.31 -8.93 -21.87
C GLU A 264 13.72 -9.25 -22.38
N TYR A 265 14.56 -9.74 -21.48
CA TYR A 265 15.90 -10.25 -21.76
C TYR A 265 15.94 -11.75 -21.46
N PHE A 266 16.47 -12.54 -22.38
CA PHE A 266 16.51 -14.00 -22.28
C PHE A 266 17.72 -14.60 -22.97
N ASN A 267 17.98 -15.89 -22.71
CA ASN A 267 19.06 -16.61 -23.38
C ASN A 267 18.66 -16.98 -24.82
N GLN A 268 19.23 -16.27 -25.80
CA GLN A 268 19.02 -16.51 -27.23
C GLN A 268 19.38 -17.93 -27.68
N ILE A 269 20.44 -18.52 -27.11
CA ILE A 269 20.92 -19.84 -27.50
C ILE A 269 19.88 -20.91 -27.17
N VAL A 270 19.20 -20.76 -26.04
CA VAL A 270 18.12 -21.66 -25.62
C VAL A 270 16.92 -21.55 -26.55
N MET A 271 16.53 -20.32 -26.91
CA MET A 271 15.46 -20.08 -27.88
C MET A 271 15.81 -20.66 -29.26
N ALA A 272 17.01 -20.39 -29.77
CA ALA A 272 17.44 -20.88 -31.08
C ALA A 272 17.44 -22.40 -31.19
N LYS A 273 17.94 -23.10 -30.16
CA LYS A 273 17.89 -24.57 -30.10
C LYS A 273 16.46 -25.11 -30.09
N ALA A 274 15.55 -24.46 -29.38
CA ALA A 274 14.16 -24.91 -29.29
C ALA A 274 13.37 -24.74 -30.60
N PHE A 275 13.71 -23.71 -31.39
CA PHE A 275 13.00 -23.39 -32.64
C PHE A 275 13.81 -23.68 -33.91
N GLY A 276 14.94 -24.37 -33.81
CA GLY A 276 15.77 -24.75 -34.97
C GLY A 276 16.38 -23.56 -35.72
N ILE A 277 16.67 -22.46 -35.02
CA ILE A 277 17.28 -21.26 -35.59
C ILE A 277 18.81 -21.48 -35.65
N ALA A 278 19.42 -21.15 -36.79
CA ALA A 278 20.89 -21.12 -36.90
C ALA A 278 21.46 -19.99 -36.00
N LEU A 279 22.49 -20.32 -35.22
CA LEU A 279 23.21 -19.39 -34.35
C LEU A 279 24.51 -18.92 -35.01
#